data_AF-A0A0M9GT06-F1
#
_entry.id   AF-A0A0M9GT06-F1
#
_cell.length_a   1.000
_cell.length_b   1.000
_cell.length_c   1.000
_cell.angle_alpha   90.00
_cell.angle_beta   90.00
_cell.angle_gamma   90.00
#
_symmetry.space_group_name_H-M   'P 1'
#
loop_
_entity.id
_entity.type
_entity.pdbx_description
1 polymer ?
#
loop_
_entity_poly.entity_id
_entity_poly.type
_entity_poly.pdbx_seq_one_letter_code
_entity_poly.pdbx_strand_id
1 'polypeptide(L)'
;MRRKTELINIEGENYKECTKCGSIKKFEEYSNDKKGKFGKQSACKLCKAAQDKEYRKNNADKVSATSKRYVDKNKETVREMRRKYREANKVRIAAQLKEYNEKNKKRLKEYRRKYYQENKEVQNEKARKYYEENKLEILEQHKIYYRENKEAIDERNKTYRIKNYEEMAAAKRLYTERNAQKIAAYKKQWQKENAQSIRESRRQYRKENAQLIKERKRKYYEENPHVKLANNQRRRAKIKRLPNDLTAEQALKVKKHFGNCAISKIDEDTHLDHFICLATGYGGTTISNMLPIAASLNISKNYFNPFDWVQRRDVAAKLDKKKWLSALKYLGELNEMTIKEYREYVNYCYSNPRDLTKVTEQSN
;
A
#
# COMPACT_ATOMS: atom_id res chain seq x y z
N MET A 1 62.65 63.86 41.99
CA MET A 1 62.54 65.10 41.18
C MET A 1 61.47 64.93 40.11
N ARG A 2 60.43 65.77 40.06
CA ARG A 2 59.49 65.78 38.91
C ARG A 2 60.17 66.53 37.75
N ARG A 3 60.37 65.89 36.60
CA ARG A 3 60.86 66.57 35.37
C ARG A 3 59.90 67.71 35.02
N LYS A 4 60.39 68.94 34.89
CA LYS A 4 59.60 70.09 34.44
C LYS A 4 59.29 69.87 32.95
N THR A 5 58.05 69.58 32.59
CA THR A 5 57.64 69.57 31.16
C THR A 5 57.56 71.01 30.67
N GLU A 6 58.45 71.38 29.75
CA GLU A 6 58.54 72.72 29.17
C GLU A 6 57.79 72.80 27.83
N LEU A 7 57.41 74.01 27.46
CA LEU A 7 56.82 74.30 26.16
C LEU A 7 57.95 74.49 25.16
N ILE A 8 57.93 73.75 24.06
CA ILE A 8 58.92 73.86 23.00
C ILE A 8 58.21 74.48 21.80
N ASN A 9 58.66 75.65 21.34
CA ASN A 9 58.14 76.30 20.15
C ASN A 9 59.17 76.18 19.02
N ILE A 10 58.77 75.58 17.90
CA ILE A 10 59.62 75.43 16.70
C ILE A 10 58.78 75.94 15.54
N GLU A 11 59.26 76.97 14.85
CA GLU A 11 58.63 77.55 13.65
C GLU A 11 57.14 77.93 13.84
N GLY A 12 56.75 78.40 15.03
CA GLY A 12 55.38 78.82 15.34
C GLY A 12 54.46 77.70 15.82
N GLU A 13 54.93 76.46 15.85
CA GLU A 13 54.16 75.31 16.37
C GLU A 13 54.58 74.94 17.79
N ASN A 14 53.60 74.53 18.60
CA ASN A 14 53.82 74.15 20.00
C ASN A 14 53.99 72.63 20.16
N TYR A 15 55.08 72.26 20.83
CA TYR A 15 55.48 70.90 21.14
C TYR A 15 55.63 70.72 22.65
N LYS A 16 55.45 69.47 23.10
CA LYS A 16 55.82 69.07 24.46
C LYS A 16 56.22 67.62 24.54
N GLU A 17 57.01 67.30 25.57
CA GLU A 17 57.41 65.95 25.90
C GLU A 17 56.24 65.14 26.49
N CYS A 18 56.04 63.92 25.99
CA CYS A 18 55.07 62.99 26.55
C CYS A 18 55.62 62.39 27.84
N THR A 19 54.89 62.55 28.96
CA THR A 19 55.30 62.01 30.27
C THR A 19 55.30 60.47 30.36
N LYS A 20 54.89 59.76 29.31
CA LYS A 20 54.86 58.29 29.26
C LYS A 20 55.91 57.68 28.35
N CYS A 21 56.06 58.20 27.13
CA CYS A 21 57.05 57.69 26.16
C CYS A 21 58.29 58.59 26.01
N GLY A 22 58.35 59.75 26.66
CA GLY A 22 59.50 60.65 26.63
C GLY A 22 59.73 61.40 25.30
N SER A 23 58.95 61.09 24.26
CA SER A 23 59.09 61.76 22.96
C SER A 23 58.48 63.17 22.97
N ILE A 24 59.18 64.14 22.37
CA ILE A 24 58.65 65.48 22.05
C ILE A 24 57.69 65.34 20.87
N LYS A 25 56.45 65.80 21.04
CA LYS A 25 55.38 65.67 20.03
C LYS A 25 54.59 66.97 19.90
N LYS A 26 53.97 67.17 18.73
CA LYS A 26 53.05 68.28 18.46
C LYS A 26 51.86 68.25 19.42
N PHE A 27 51.33 69.42 19.76
CA PHE A 27 50.14 69.56 20.62
C PHE A 27 48.90 68.80 20.11
N GLU A 28 48.78 68.58 18.81
CA GLU A 28 47.68 67.81 18.18
C GLU A 28 47.69 66.33 18.55
N GLU A 29 48.86 65.78 18.87
CA GLU A 29 49.02 64.41 19.33
C GLU A 29 48.60 64.23 20.80
N TYR A 30 48.16 65.30 21.46
CA TYR A 30 47.64 65.29 22.81
C TYR A 30 46.16 65.65 22.82
N SER A 31 45.38 64.93 23.61
CA SER A 31 44.00 65.29 23.88
C SER A 31 43.93 66.56 24.73
N ASN A 32 42.90 67.37 24.51
CA ASN A 32 42.66 68.56 25.30
C ASN A 32 42.30 68.16 26.74
N ASP A 33 42.83 68.90 27.71
CA ASP A 33 42.51 68.75 29.12
C ASP A 33 42.53 70.12 29.77
N LYS A 34 41.36 70.58 30.23
CA LYS A 34 41.18 71.88 30.88
C LYS A 34 42.03 72.02 32.15
N LYS A 35 42.39 70.91 32.79
CA LYS A 35 43.24 70.86 33.99
C LYS A 35 44.69 70.54 33.67
N GLY A 36 45.00 70.19 32.42
CA GLY A 36 46.32 69.84 31.96
C GLY A 36 47.19 71.08 31.73
N LYS A 37 48.50 70.97 31.98
CA LYS A 37 49.47 72.02 31.66
C LYS A 37 49.39 72.34 30.16
N PHE A 38 49.28 73.63 29.83
CA PHE A 38 49.07 74.13 28.46
C PHE A 38 47.75 73.67 27.81
N GLY A 39 46.74 73.30 28.60
CA GLY A 39 45.44 72.83 28.09
C GLY A 39 45.46 71.43 27.45
N LYS A 40 46.55 70.67 27.66
CA LYS A 40 46.79 69.37 27.02
C LYS A 40 47.10 68.29 28.06
N GLN A 41 46.65 67.06 27.81
CA GLN A 41 46.99 65.90 28.66
C GLN A 41 48.49 65.66 28.76
N SER A 42 48.97 65.16 29.90
CA SER A 42 50.40 64.91 30.12
C SER A 42 50.97 63.76 29.28
N ALA A 43 50.13 62.86 28.76
CA ALA A 43 50.52 61.75 27.89
C ALA A 43 49.93 61.95 26.49
N CYS A 44 50.64 61.50 25.45
CA CYS A 44 50.13 61.54 24.08
C CYS A 44 48.93 60.59 23.89
N LYS A 45 48.12 60.84 22.86
CA LYS A 45 46.91 60.08 22.52
C LYS A 45 47.17 58.57 22.45
N LEU A 46 48.31 58.15 21.88
CA LEU A 46 48.68 56.73 21.77
C LEU A 46 48.96 56.11 23.14
N CYS A 47 49.79 56.76 23.97
CA CYS A 47 50.08 56.27 25.31
C CYS A 47 48.81 56.25 26.19
N LYS A 48 47.94 57.24 26.03
CA LYS A 48 46.67 57.29 26.76
C LYS A 48 45.72 56.17 26.29
N ALA A 49 45.60 55.96 24.99
CA ALA A 49 44.79 54.88 24.42
C ALA A 49 45.29 53.50 24.87
N ALA A 50 46.60 53.28 24.89
CA ALA A 50 47.20 52.04 25.40
C ALA A 50 46.90 51.85 26.89
N GLN A 51 47.07 52.90 27.70
CA GLN A 51 46.75 52.88 29.13
C GLN A 51 45.26 52.57 29.39
N ASP A 52 44.35 53.20 28.63
CA ASP A 52 42.90 53.00 28.79
C ASP A 52 42.45 51.62 28.29
N LYS A 53 43.15 51.04 27.30
CA LYS A 53 42.93 49.66 26.86
C LYS A 53 43.32 48.67 27.95
N GLU A 54 44.49 48.85 28.54
CA GLU A 54 44.98 47.99 29.62
C GLU A 54 44.12 48.12 30.88
N TYR A 55 43.71 49.35 31.23
CA TYR A 55 42.78 49.58 32.34
C TYR A 55 41.45 48.86 32.12
N ARG A 56 40.85 48.95 30.92
CA ARG A 56 39.59 48.26 30.60
C ARG A 56 39.73 46.74 30.64
N LYS A 57 40.87 46.20 30.21
CA LYS A 57 41.16 44.76 30.29
C LYS A 57 41.25 44.29 31.74
N ASN A 58 42.00 45.00 32.57
CA ASN A 58 42.26 44.60 33.96
C ASN A 58 41.12 44.97 34.92
N ASN A 59 40.17 45.81 34.49
CA ASN A 59 39.02 46.25 35.29
C ASN A 59 37.69 45.97 34.58
N ALA A 60 37.63 44.91 33.76
CA ALA A 60 36.48 44.59 32.92
C ALA A 60 35.16 44.54 33.73
N ASP A 61 35.18 43.89 34.90
CA ASP A 61 34.02 43.77 35.77
C ASP A 61 33.57 45.13 36.32
N LYS A 62 34.51 45.99 36.74
CA LYS A 62 34.21 47.33 37.26
C LYS A 62 33.64 48.25 36.19
N VAL A 63 34.18 48.17 34.97
CA VAL A 63 33.68 48.93 33.82
C VAL A 63 32.29 48.44 33.41
N SER A 64 32.10 47.11 33.36
CA SER A 64 30.81 46.47 33.09
C SER A 64 29.75 46.85 34.12
N ALA A 65 30.07 46.76 35.41
CA ALA A 65 29.17 47.13 36.50
C ALA A 65 28.78 48.62 36.47
N THR A 66 29.74 49.51 36.19
CA THR A 66 29.47 50.95 36.02
C THR A 66 28.55 51.22 34.83
N SER A 67 28.82 50.59 33.68
CA SER A 67 27.99 50.72 32.48
C SER A 67 26.57 50.18 32.71
N LYS A 68 26.44 49.03 33.38
CA LYS A 68 25.15 48.44 33.76
C LYS A 68 24.36 49.37 34.67
N ARG A 69 24.98 49.91 35.73
CA ARG A 69 24.35 50.89 36.63
C ARG A 69 23.87 52.13 35.89
N TYR A 70 24.63 52.62 34.92
CA TYR A 70 24.21 53.75 34.08
C TYR A 70 22.99 53.40 33.23
N VAL A 71 22.99 52.24 32.57
CA VAL A 71 21.86 51.79 31.74
C VAL A 71 20.62 51.53 32.58
N ASP A 72 20.76 50.95 33.77
CA ASP A 72 19.63 50.66 34.66
C ASP A 72 18.98 51.96 35.18
N LYS A 73 19.79 52.96 35.58
CA LYS A 73 19.29 54.28 35.98
C LYS A 73 18.70 55.09 34.83
N ASN A 74 19.12 54.82 33.59
CA ASN A 74 18.71 55.54 32.38
C ASN A 74 17.94 54.63 31.40
N LYS A 75 17.20 53.66 31.93
CA LYS A 75 16.65 52.55 31.14
C LYS A 75 15.74 53.04 30.02
N GLU A 76 14.83 53.96 30.32
CA GLU A 76 13.88 54.48 29.34
C GLU A 76 14.52 55.41 28.31
N THR A 77 15.44 56.29 28.73
CA THR A 77 16.16 57.17 27.80
C THR A 77 17.06 56.39 26.85
N VAL A 78 17.72 55.34 27.34
CA VAL A 78 18.51 54.41 26.50
C VAL A 78 17.63 53.60 25.57
N ARG A 79 16.47 53.11 26.03
CA ARG A 79 15.50 52.40 25.18
C ARG A 79 14.99 53.29 24.06
N GLU A 80 14.62 54.51 24.37
CA GLU A 80 14.10 55.48 23.40
C GLU A 80 15.16 55.86 22.36
N MET A 81 16.39 56.15 22.81
CA MET A 81 17.51 56.41 21.91
C MET A 81 17.81 55.22 20.99
N ARG A 82 17.78 53.99 21.50
CA ARG A 82 17.93 52.76 20.69
C ARG A 82 16.76 52.56 19.73
N ARG A 83 15.54 52.94 20.09
CA ARG A 83 14.36 52.90 19.20
C ARG A 83 14.57 53.86 18.02
N LYS A 84 14.83 55.14 18.29
CA LYS A 84 15.10 56.15 17.27
C LYS A 84 16.25 55.76 16.35
N TYR A 85 17.33 55.22 16.91
CA TYR A 85 18.45 54.72 16.11
C TYR A 85 18.06 53.56 15.19
N ARG A 86 17.34 52.55 15.71
CA ARG A 86 16.88 51.39 14.91
C ARG A 86 15.93 51.82 13.80
N GLU A 87 15.07 52.79 14.05
CA GLU A 87 14.11 53.31 13.09
C GLU A 87 14.80 54.11 11.97
N ALA A 88 15.64 55.08 12.34
CA ALA A 88 16.43 55.87 11.40
C ALA A 88 17.41 55.01 10.56
N ASN A 89 17.81 53.84 11.06
CA ASN A 89 18.75 52.95 10.38
C ASN A 89 18.12 51.63 9.91
N LYS A 90 16.78 51.52 9.88
CA LYS A 90 16.06 50.26 9.61
C LYS A 90 16.53 49.58 8.32
N VAL A 91 16.66 50.35 7.24
CA VAL A 91 17.10 49.86 5.92
C VAL A 91 18.55 49.36 5.98
N ARG A 92 19.46 50.15 6.56
CA ARG A 92 20.87 49.79 6.70
C ARG A 92 21.07 48.53 7.54
N ILE A 93 20.35 48.42 8.66
CA ILE A 93 20.40 47.25 9.56
C ILE A 93 19.87 46.00 8.83
N ALA A 94 18.77 46.13 8.09
CA ALA A 94 18.21 45.02 7.33
C ALA A 94 19.16 44.53 6.22
N ALA A 95 19.79 45.46 5.49
CA ALA A 95 20.77 45.14 4.46
C ALA A 95 22.00 44.41 5.04
N GLN A 96 22.55 44.93 6.15
CA GLN A 96 23.67 44.29 6.86
C GLN A 96 23.30 42.89 7.39
N LEU A 97 22.08 42.72 7.92
CA LEU A 97 21.60 41.43 8.41
C LEU A 97 21.42 40.42 7.26
N LYS A 98 20.93 40.87 6.10
CA LYS A 98 20.79 40.04 4.90
C LYS A 98 22.15 39.55 4.42
N GLU A 99 23.11 40.46 4.25
CA GLU A 99 24.47 40.13 3.84
C GLU A 99 25.15 39.16 4.85
N TYR A 100 24.97 39.42 6.14
CA TYR A 100 25.46 38.52 7.19
C TYR A 100 24.83 37.12 7.10
N ASN A 101 23.51 37.03 6.92
CA ASN A 101 22.81 35.75 6.80
C ASN A 101 23.24 34.98 5.54
N GLU A 102 23.50 35.67 4.44
CA GLU A 102 23.98 35.06 3.19
C GLU A 102 25.40 34.52 3.36
N LYS A 103 26.34 35.35 3.85
CA LYS A 103 27.73 34.93 4.11
C LYS A 103 27.83 33.80 5.13
N ASN A 104 26.89 33.72 6.08
CA ASN A 104 26.90 32.71 7.15
C ASN A 104 25.83 31.63 6.99
N LYS A 105 25.22 31.47 5.81
CA LYS A 105 24.06 30.59 5.58
C LYS A 105 24.29 29.16 6.06
N LYS A 106 25.44 28.56 5.75
CA LYS A 106 25.80 27.20 6.18
C LYS A 106 25.95 27.10 7.70
N ARG A 107 26.75 28.00 8.30
CA ARG A 107 26.97 28.07 9.75
C ARG A 107 25.66 28.28 10.52
N LEU A 108 24.79 29.17 10.05
CA LEU A 108 23.49 29.42 10.66
C LEU A 108 22.56 28.21 10.55
N LYS A 109 22.60 27.47 9.44
CA LYS A 109 21.80 26.25 9.26
C LYS A 109 22.26 25.15 10.23
N GLU A 110 23.57 24.95 10.36
CA GLU A 110 24.14 23.98 11.30
C GLU A 110 23.86 24.37 12.76
N TYR A 111 24.05 25.64 13.10
CA TYR A 111 23.70 26.16 14.42
C TYR A 111 22.22 25.93 14.75
N ARG A 112 21.30 26.26 13.82
CA ARG A 112 19.86 26.03 14.00
C ARG A 112 19.54 24.54 14.17
N ARG A 113 20.21 23.66 13.41
CA ARG A 113 20.03 22.21 13.52
C ARG A 113 20.47 21.71 14.90
N LYS A 114 21.65 22.13 15.37
CA LYS A 114 22.18 21.76 16.69
C LYS A 114 21.29 22.28 17.82
N TYR A 115 20.92 23.56 17.75
CA TYR A 115 19.99 24.17 18.70
C TYR A 115 18.65 23.44 18.74
N TYR A 116 18.07 23.09 17.59
CA TYR A 116 16.83 22.31 17.54
C TYR A 116 16.99 20.92 18.16
N GLN A 117 18.08 20.22 17.88
CA GLN A 117 18.34 18.89 18.46
C GLN A 117 18.49 18.95 19.99
N GLU A 118 19.29 19.89 20.50
CA GLU A 118 19.52 20.08 21.94
C GLU A 118 18.26 20.51 22.69
N ASN A 119 17.34 21.21 22.03
CA ASN A 119 16.11 21.72 22.63
C ASN A 119 14.86 20.94 22.20
N LYS A 120 15.00 19.84 21.46
CA LYS A 120 13.88 19.12 20.84
C LYS A 120 12.86 18.68 21.87
N GLU A 121 13.31 18.06 22.96
CA GLU A 121 12.43 17.54 24.00
C GLU A 121 11.66 18.67 24.70
N VAL A 122 12.34 19.75 25.07
CA VAL A 122 11.71 20.92 25.71
C VAL A 122 10.68 21.57 24.80
N GLN A 123 10.96 21.69 23.50
CA GLN A 123 10.01 22.24 22.53
C GLN A 123 8.81 21.31 22.32
N ASN A 124 9.05 20.00 22.22
CA ASN A 124 7.99 19.00 22.09
C ASN A 124 7.11 18.94 23.34
N GLU A 125 7.68 19.08 24.53
CA GLU A 125 6.93 19.13 25.78
C GLU A 125 6.05 20.38 25.86
N LYS A 126 6.59 21.55 25.52
CA LYS A 126 5.78 22.78 25.39
C LYS A 126 4.64 22.62 24.38
N ALA A 127 4.91 22.02 23.22
CA ALA A 127 3.90 21.77 22.20
C ALA A 127 2.83 20.77 22.68
N ARG A 128 3.23 19.72 23.40
CA ARG A 128 2.31 18.75 24.02
C ARG A 128 1.41 19.42 25.05
N LYS A 129 1.98 20.23 25.95
CA LYS A 129 1.23 20.97 26.97
C LYS A 129 0.23 21.93 26.33
N TYR A 130 0.67 22.70 25.33
CA TYR A 130 -0.21 23.58 24.56
C TYR A 130 -1.34 22.79 23.87
N TYR A 131 -1.03 21.66 23.23
CA TYR A 131 -2.04 20.84 22.59
C TYR A 131 -3.06 20.31 23.60
N GLU A 132 -2.64 19.82 24.76
CA GLU A 132 -3.55 19.27 25.76
C GLU A 132 -4.45 20.36 26.37
N GLU A 133 -3.88 21.52 26.68
CA GLU A 133 -4.63 22.69 27.19
C GLU A 133 -5.65 23.23 26.17
N ASN A 134 -5.37 23.10 24.87
CA ASN A 134 -6.20 23.66 23.79
C ASN A 134 -6.88 22.58 22.94
N LYS A 135 -6.91 21.33 23.41
CA LYS A 135 -7.31 20.17 22.62
C LYS A 135 -8.72 20.29 22.04
N LEU A 136 -9.67 20.69 22.87
CA LEU A 136 -11.07 20.84 22.47
C LEU A 136 -11.23 21.95 21.42
N GLU A 137 -10.57 23.09 21.62
CA GLU A 137 -10.61 24.21 20.69
C GLU A 137 -9.96 23.85 19.34
N ILE A 138 -8.78 23.22 19.35
CA ILE A 138 -8.08 22.77 18.14
C ILE A 138 -8.95 21.77 17.36
N LEU A 139 -9.58 20.81 18.04
CA LEU A 139 -10.45 19.84 17.40
C LEU A 139 -11.69 20.50 16.79
N GLU A 140 -12.28 21.49 17.48
CA GLU A 140 -13.44 22.21 16.96
C GLU A 140 -13.09 23.07 15.74
N GLN A 141 -11.97 23.80 15.81
CA GLN A 141 -11.43 24.54 14.66
C GLN A 141 -11.16 23.62 13.47
N HIS A 142 -10.62 22.42 13.71
CA HIS A 142 -10.39 21.44 12.65
C HIS A 142 -11.69 20.92 12.03
N LYS A 143 -12.75 20.72 12.82
CA LYS A 143 -14.09 20.37 12.30
C LYS A 143 -14.69 21.48 11.46
N ILE A 144 -14.59 22.74 11.91
CA ILE A 144 -15.06 23.91 11.17
C ILE A 144 -14.33 24.00 9.83
N TYR A 145 -13.00 23.95 9.86
CA TYR A 145 -12.17 23.92 8.67
C TYR A 145 -12.57 22.80 7.70
N TYR A 146 -12.72 21.56 8.19
CA TYR A 146 -13.13 20.43 7.35
C TYR A 146 -14.52 20.64 6.76
N ARG A 147 -15.46 21.19 7.52
CA ARG A 147 -16.84 21.47 7.06
C ARG A 147 -16.85 22.51 5.95
N GLU A 148 -16.17 23.63 6.17
CA GLU A 148 -16.09 24.75 5.22
C GLU A 148 -15.30 24.40 3.96
N ASN A 149 -14.32 23.48 4.06
CA ASN A 149 -13.43 23.11 2.95
C ASN A 149 -13.72 21.72 2.40
N LYS A 150 -14.84 21.09 2.78
CA LYS A 150 -15.12 19.69 2.46
C LYS A 150 -15.02 19.41 0.96
N GLU A 151 -15.66 20.23 0.15
CA GLU A 151 -15.69 20.06 -1.31
C GLU A 151 -14.29 20.21 -1.93
N ALA A 152 -13.53 21.22 -1.51
CA ALA A 152 -12.16 21.43 -1.97
C ALA A 152 -11.22 20.28 -1.55
N ILE A 153 -11.37 19.77 -0.32
CA ILE A 153 -10.61 18.62 0.19
C ILE A 153 -10.97 17.36 -0.58
N ASP A 154 -12.26 17.10 -0.80
CA ASP A 154 -12.74 15.93 -1.51
C ASP A 154 -12.30 15.94 -2.97
N GLU A 155 -12.41 17.09 -3.65
CA GLU A 155 -11.94 17.24 -5.03
C GLU A 155 -10.42 17.04 -5.11
N ARG A 156 -9.63 17.70 -4.24
CA ARG A 156 -8.17 17.49 -4.17
C ARG A 156 -7.82 16.02 -3.95
N ASN A 157 -8.51 15.34 -3.03
CA ASN A 157 -8.28 13.93 -2.73
C ASN A 157 -8.65 13.04 -3.92
N LYS A 158 -9.72 13.36 -4.64
CA LYS A 158 -10.13 12.69 -5.87
C LYS A 158 -9.07 12.87 -6.96
N THR A 159 -8.60 14.10 -7.20
CA THR A 159 -7.55 14.36 -8.18
C THR A 159 -6.26 13.62 -7.82
N TYR A 160 -5.90 13.60 -6.53
CA TYR A 160 -4.74 12.85 -6.04
C TYR A 160 -4.89 11.34 -6.27
N ARG A 161 -6.04 10.75 -5.92
CA ARG A 161 -6.31 9.32 -6.14
C ARG A 161 -6.25 8.93 -7.62
N ILE A 162 -6.73 9.79 -8.51
CA ILE A 162 -6.68 9.55 -9.96
C ILE A 162 -5.24 9.64 -10.45
N LYS A 163 -4.53 10.73 -10.14
CA LYS A 163 -3.14 10.93 -10.57
C LYS A 163 -2.18 9.85 -10.05
N ASN A 164 -2.42 9.32 -8.86
CA ASN A 164 -1.56 8.33 -8.22
C ASN A 164 -2.19 6.91 -8.19
N TYR A 165 -3.20 6.64 -9.03
CA TYR A 165 -3.94 5.38 -8.99
C TYR A 165 -3.02 4.17 -9.14
N GLU A 166 -2.10 4.22 -10.11
CA GLU A 166 -1.19 3.12 -10.40
C GLU A 166 -0.22 2.87 -9.26
N GLU A 167 0.38 3.92 -8.70
CA GLU A 167 1.27 3.83 -7.53
C GLU A 167 0.55 3.27 -6.31
N MET A 168 -0.66 3.77 -6.02
CA MET A 168 -1.48 3.28 -4.90
C MET A 168 -1.89 1.82 -5.11
N ALA A 169 -2.24 1.42 -6.34
CA ALA A 169 -2.58 0.05 -6.69
C ALA A 169 -1.35 -0.87 -6.56
N ALA A 170 -0.19 -0.44 -7.03
CA ALA A 170 1.06 -1.19 -6.92
C ALA A 170 1.47 -1.38 -5.45
N ALA A 171 1.44 -0.31 -4.64
CA ALA A 171 1.70 -0.38 -3.21
C ALA A 171 0.72 -1.34 -2.50
N LYS A 172 -0.57 -1.30 -2.86
CA LYS A 172 -1.58 -2.22 -2.32
C LYS A 172 -1.32 -3.67 -2.70
N ARG A 173 -0.88 -3.95 -3.94
CA ARG A 173 -0.49 -5.29 -4.40
C ARG A 173 0.71 -5.79 -3.60
N LEU A 174 1.78 -5.01 -3.52
CA LEU A 174 2.98 -5.35 -2.74
C LEU A 174 2.66 -5.61 -1.26
N TYR A 175 1.81 -4.79 -0.66
CA TYR A 175 1.35 -5.01 0.71
C TYR A 175 0.58 -6.32 0.84
N THR A 176 -0.34 -6.60 -0.09
CA THR A 176 -1.15 -7.82 -0.08
C THR A 176 -0.29 -9.07 -0.29
N GLU A 177 0.69 -9.02 -1.18
CA GLU A 177 1.63 -10.11 -1.45
C GLU A 177 2.52 -10.38 -0.23
N ARG A 178 3.18 -9.35 0.31
CA ARG A 178 4.05 -9.48 1.49
C ARG A 178 3.29 -9.95 2.73
N ASN A 179 1.99 -9.64 2.83
CA ASN A 179 1.17 -9.99 3.98
C ASN A 179 0.11 -11.07 3.66
N ALA A 180 0.25 -11.81 2.56
CA ALA A 180 -0.77 -12.75 2.09
C ALA A 180 -1.15 -13.78 3.17
N GLN A 181 -0.15 -14.35 3.84
CA GLN A 181 -0.36 -15.31 4.93
C GLN A 181 -1.09 -14.69 6.12
N LYS A 182 -0.69 -13.49 6.56
CA LYS A 182 -1.34 -12.77 7.67
C LYS A 182 -2.79 -12.42 7.32
N ILE A 183 -3.03 -11.94 6.11
CA ILE A 183 -4.37 -11.61 5.61
C ILE A 183 -5.25 -12.87 5.54
N ALA A 184 -4.70 -13.99 5.06
CA ALA A 184 -5.42 -15.26 4.99
C ALA A 184 -5.76 -15.81 6.38
N ALA A 185 -4.80 -15.77 7.31
CA ALA A 185 -5.00 -16.20 8.69
C ALA A 185 -6.07 -15.35 9.39
N TYR A 186 -5.96 -14.02 9.28
CA TYR A 186 -6.97 -13.09 9.81
C TYR A 186 -8.36 -13.35 9.21
N LYS A 187 -8.46 -13.50 7.88
CA LYS A 187 -9.74 -13.80 7.22
C LYS A 187 -10.34 -15.13 7.71
N LYS A 188 -9.52 -16.16 7.88
CA LYS A 188 -9.98 -17.48 8.37
C LYS A 188 -10.49 -17.37 9.80
N GLN A 189 -9.78 -16.65 10.67
CA GLN A 189 -10.20 -16.42 12.05
C GLN A 189 -11.50 -15.61 12.10
N TRP A 190 -11.57 -14.50 11.38
CA TRP A 190 -12.77 -13.67 11.30
C TRP A 190 -13.98 -14.46 10.78
N GLN A 191 -13.80 -15.30 9.76
CA GLN A 191 -14.87 -16.18 9.25
C GLN A 191 -15.34 -17.21 10.29
N LYS A 192 -14.44 -17.71 11.14
CA LYS A 192 -14.78 -18.65 12.21
C LYS A 192 -15.58 -17.94 13.32
N GLU A 193 -15.11 -16.79 13.77
CA GLU A 193 -15.75 -15.97 14.80
C GLU A 193 -17.13 -15.45 14.35
N ASN A 194 -17.26 -15.11 13.07
CA ASN A 194 -18.49 -14.55 12.49
C ASN A 194 -19.33 -15.59 11.73
N ALA A 195 -19.06 -16.90 11.90
CA ALA A 195 -19.67 -17.96 11.10
C ALA A 195 -21.20 -17.95 11.14
N GLN A 196 -21.79 -17.68 12.31
CA GLN A 196 -23.24 -17.64 12.49
C GLN A 196 -23.85 -16.45 11.75
N SER A 197 -23.33 -15.24 11.97
CA SER A 197 -23.78 -14.02 11.28
C SER A 197 -23.65 -14.14 9.76
N ILE A 198 -22.54 -14.73 9.27
CA ILE A 198 -22.34 -15.00 7.84
C ILE A 198 -23.42 -15.96 7.29
N ARG A 199 -23.75 -17.03 8.02
CA ARG A 199 -24.78 -17.99 7.60
C ARG A 199 -26.16 -17.34 7.57
N GLU A 200 -26.48 -16.55 8.58
CA GLU A 200 -27.75 -15.84 8.69
C GLU A 200 -27.91 -14.80 7.58
N SER A 201 -26.91 -13.95 7.38
CA SER A 201 -26.88 -12.99 6.27
C SER A 201 -27.02 -13.69 4.91
N ARG A 202 -26.32 -14.81 4.68
CA ARG A 202 -26.46 -15.60 3.44
C ARG A 202 -27.86 -16.20 3.29
N ARG A 203 -28.48 -16.65 4.40
CA ARG A 203 -29.84 -17.18 4.40
C ARG A 203 -30.84 -16.09 4.05
N GLN A 204 -30.70 -14.91 4.65
CA GLN A 204 -31.55 -13.76 4.38
C GLN A 204 -31.41 -13.30 2.92
N TYR A 205 -30.16 -13.16 2.43
CA TYR A 205 -29.90 -12.82 1.04
C TYR A 205 -30.56 -13.81 0.08
N ARG A 206 -30.45 -15.12 0.33
CA ARG A 206 -31.10 -16.15 -0.50
C ARG A 206 -32.63 -16.06 -0.47
N LYS A 207 -33.21 -15.69 0.66
CA LYS A 207 -34.66 -15.53 0.82
C LYS A 207 -35.15 -14.30 0.05
N GLU A 208 -34.52 -13.14 0.28
CA GLU A 208 -34.86 -11.88 -0.38
C GLU A 208 -34.60 -11.91 -1.88
N ASN A 209 -33.54 -12.58 -2.32
CA ASN A 209 -33.11 -12.64 -3.71
C ASN A 209 -33.48 -13.98 -4.38
N ALA A 210 -34.47 -14.71 -3.86
CA ALA A 210 -34.82 -16.04 -4.34
C ALA A 210 -35.16 -16.05 -5.84
N GLN A 211 -35.95 -15.08 -6.30
CA GLN A 211 -36.31 -14.95 -7.71
C GLN A 211 -35.12 -14.58 -8.59
N LEU A 212 -34.29 -13.63 -8.15
CA LEU A 212 -33.06 -13.24 -8.85
C LEU A 212 -32.12 -14.44 -9.01
N ILE A 213 -31.94 -15.25 -7.96
CA ILE A 213 -31.11 -16.46 -8.01
C ILE A 213 -31.70 -17.49 -8.98
N LYS A 214 -33.02 -17.69 -8.94
CA LYS A 214 -33.72 -18.61 -9.84
C LYS A 214 -33.57 -18.19 -11.30
N GLU A 215 -33.77 -16.91 -11.59
CA GLU A 215 -33.64 -16.34 -12.94
C GLU A 215 -32.21 -16.41 -13.46
N ARG A 216 -31.21 -16.05 -12.65
CA ARG A 216 -29.79 -16.21 -13.00
C ARG A 216 -29.44 -17.67 -13.31
N LYS A 217 -29.94 -18.61 -12.51
CA LYS A 217 -29.74 -20.05 -12.72
C LYS A 217 -30.44 -20.54 -13.99
N ARG A 218 -31.64 -20.02 -14.29
CA ARG A 218 -32.36 -20.29 -15.55
C ARG A 218 -31.53 -19.84 -16.74
N LYS A 219 -31.13 -18.55 -16.77
CA LYS A 219 -30.32 -17.97 -17.84
C LYS A 219 -29.01 -18.72 -18.05
N TYR A 220 -28.31 -19.06 -16.96
CA TYR A 220 -27.08 -19.85 -17.05
C TYR A 220 -27.30 -21.21 -17.73
N TYR A 221 -28.38 -21.94 -17.43
CA TYR A 221 -28.63 -23.23 -18.07
C TYR A 221 -29.24 -23.12 -19.48
N GLU A 222 -29.93 -22.03 -19.80
CA GLU A 222 -30.35 -21.71 -21.17
C GLU A 222 -29.12 -21.47 -22.07
N GLU A 223 -28.14 -20.73 -21.58
CA GLU A 223 -26.87 -20.49 -22.26
C GLU A 223 -25.94 -21.71 -22.23
N ASN A 224 -26.09 -22.59 -21.22
CA ASN A 224 -25.22 -23.76 -21.00
C ASN A 224 -26.01 -25.07 -20.81
N PRO A 225 -26.79 -25.52 -21.81
CA PRO A 225 -27.65 -26.70 -21.70
C PRO A 225 -26.85 -27.99 -21.44
N HIS A 226 -25.66 -28.09 -22.02
CA HIS A 226 -24.73 -29.22 -21.84
C HIS A 226 -24.34 -29.44 -20.36
N VAL A 227 -24.23 -28.36 -19.56
CA VAL A 227 -23.94 -28.43 -18.12
C VAL A 227 -25.09 -29.10 -17.36
N LYS A 228 -26.34 -28.73 -17.69
CA LYS A 228 -27.54 -29.32 -17.07
C LYS A 228 -27.65 -30.81 -17.39
N LEU A 229 -27.40 -31.19 -18.64
CA LEU A 229 -27.41 -32.59 -19.08
C LEU A 229 -26.35 -33.42 -18.35
N ALA A 230 -25.09 -32.95 -18.32
CA ALA A 230 -24.01 -33.63 -17.60
C ALA A 230 -24.32 -33.77 -16.10
N ASN A 231 -24.87 -32.73 -15.45
CA ASN A 231 -25.30 -32.80 -14.06
C ASN A 231 -26.36 -33.87 -13.81
N ASN A 232 -27.35 -33.98 -14.71
CA ASN A 232 -28.39 -34.99 -14.60
C ASN A 232 -27.82 -36.41 -14.74
N GLN A 233 -26.92 -36.64 -15.71
CA GLN A 233 -26.25 -37.94 -15.90
C GLN A 233 -25.38 -38.31 -14.69
N ARG A 234 -24.62 -37.35 -14.14
CA ARG A 234 -23.84 -37.56 -12.91
C ARG A 234 -24.73 -37.91 -11.72
N ARG A 235 -25.88 -37.22 -11.58
CA ARG A 235 -26.85 -37.51 -10.52
C ARG A 235 -27.36 -38.95 -10.60
N ARG A 236 -27.65 -39.46 -11.81
CA ARG A 236 -28.12 -40.84 -12.02
C ARG A 236 -27.09 -41.87 -11.55
N ALA A 237 -25.82 -41.69 -11.91
CA ALA A 237 -24.74 -42.56 -11.42
C ALA A 237 -24.52 -42.42 -9.91
N LYS A 238 -24.56 -41.20 -9.36
CA LYS A 238 -24.43 -40.94 -7.91
C LYS A 238 -25.47 -41.70 -7.08
N ILE A 239 -26.74 -41.67 -7.50
CA ILE A 239 -27.83 -42.39 -6.80
C ILE A 239 -27.55 -43.89 -6.74
N LYS A 240 -26.90 -44.44 -7.77
CA LYS A 240 -26.47 -45.84 -7.85
C LYS A 240 -25.09 -46.10 -7.24
N ARG A 241 -24.49 -45.12 -6.55
CA ARG A 241 -23.13 -45.17 -5.96
C ARG A 241 -22.04 -45.55 -6.97
N LEU A 242 -22.25 -45.18 -8.23
CA LEU A 242 -21.29 -45.37 -9.30
C LEU A 242 -20.42 -44.13 -9.49
N PRO A 243 -19.22 -44.28 -10.09
CA PRO A 243 -18.39 -43.16 -10.53
C PRO A 243 -19.20 -42.14 -11.35
N ASN A 244 -18.98 -40.84 -11.09
CA ASN A 244 -19.80 -39.75 -11.64
C ASN A 244 -18.99 -38.47 -11.88
N ASP A 245 -17.73 -38.63 -12.26
CA ASP A 245 -16.75 -37.56 -12.38
C ASP A 245 -16.76 -36.84 -13.74
N LEU A 246 -17.55 -37.29 -14.72
CA LEU A 246 -17.62 -36.65 -16.04
C LEU A 246 -18.04 -35.17 -15.94
N THR A 247 -17.11 -34.27 -16.26
CA THR A 247 -17.38 -32.83 -16.30
C THR A 247 -18.16 -32.43 -17.55
N ALA A 248 -18.85 -31.29 -17.49
CA ALA A 248 -19.55 -30.74 -18.66
C ALA A 248 -18.60 -30.43 -19.83
N GLU A 249 -17.36 -30.03 -19.52
CA GLU A 249 -16.32 -29.79 -20.51
C GLU A 249 -15.84 -31.10 -21.16
N GLN A 250 -15.61 -32.15 -20.37
CA GLN A 250 -15.28 -33.47 -20.90
C GLN A 250 -16.41 -34.01 -21.79
N ALA A 251 -17.66 -33.91 -21.34
CA ALA A 251 -18.84 -34.29 -22.12
C ALA A 251 -18.89 -33.59 -23.50
N LEU A 252 -18.57 -32.30 -23.54
CA LEU A 252 -18.48 -31.53 -24.78
C LEU A 252 -17.30 -31.98 -25.66
N LYS A 253 -16.14 -32.27 -25.06
CA LYS A 253 -14.95 -32.79 -25.77
C LYS A 253 -15.24 -34.13 -26.42
N VAL A 254 -15.93 -35.06 -25.74
CA VAL A 254 -16.32 -36.35 -26.32
C VAL A 254 -17.27 -36.13 -27.51
N LYS A 255 -18.30 -35.28 -27.38
CA LYS A 255 -19.22 -34.97 -28.50
C LYS A 255 -18.47 -34.37 -29.70
N LYS A 256 -17.53 -33.47 -29.46
CA LYS A 256 -16.67 -32.89 -30.52
C LYS A 256 -15.75 -33.91 -31.17
N HIS A 257 -15.15 -34.81 -30.39
CA HIS A 257 -14.23 -35.84 -30.89
C HIS A 257 -14.90 -36.73 -31.95
N PHE A 258 -16.16 -37.11 -31.75
CA PHE A 258 -16.90 -37.95 -32.70
C PHE A 258 -17.71 -37.14 -33.74
N GLY A 259 -17.74 -35.81 -33.64
CA GLY A 259 -18.48 -34.88 -34.50
C GLY A 259 -20.00 -34.93 -34.30
N ASN A 260 -20.59 -36.14 -34.30
CA ASN A 260 -21.99 -36.39 -33.96
C ASN A 260 -22.11 -37.78 -33.30
N CYS A 261 -22.78 -38.75 -33.94
CA CYS A 261 -22.86 -40.12 -33.44
C CYS A 261 -21.54 -40.88 -33.60
N ALA A 262 -21.08 -41.50 -32.50
CA ALA A 262 -19.85 -42.28 -32.42
C ALA A 262 -19.92 -43.62 -33.15
N ILE A 263 -21.12 -44.14 -33.47
CA ILE A 263 -21.29 -45.50 -34.00
C ILE A 263 -22.08 -45.58 -35.31
N SER A 264 -22.71 -44.48 -35.75
CA SER A 264 -23.50 -44.43 -36.98
C SER A 264 -23.34 -43.10 -37.73
N LYS A 265 -23.88 -43.04 -38.94
CA LYS A 265 -23.98 -41.83 -39.77
C LYS A 265 -25.37 -41.18 -39.70
N ILE A 266 -26.20 -41.60 -38.76
CA ILE A 266 -27.52 -40.97 -38.56
C ILE A 266 -27.30 -39.52 -38.13
N ASP A 267 -27.92 -38.61 -38.86
CA ASP A 267 -27.86 -37.19 -38.60
C ASP A 267 -29.09 -36.74 -37.80
N GLU A 268 -29.05 -37.02 -36.51
CA GLU A 268 -30.05 -36.59 -35.54
C GLU A 268 -29.35 -36.09 -34.27
N ASP A 269 -30.12 -35.59 -33.30
CA ASP A 269 -29.53 -35.19 -32.02
C ASP A 269 -28.94 -36.40 -31.28
N THR A 270 -27.85 -36.15 -30.57
CA THR A 270 -27.07 -37.19 -29.91
C THR A 270 -27.20 -37.12 -28.40
N HIS A 271 -27.43 -38.29 -27.81
CA HIS A 271 -27.39 -38.48 -26.38
C HIS A 271 -26.02 -39.02 -25.97
N LEU A 272 -25.51 -38.56 -24.83
CA LEU A 272 -24.38 -39.20 -24.18
C LEU A 272 -24.90 -40.45 -23.47
N ASP A 273 -24.60 -41.60 -24.07
CA ASP A 273 -24.98 -42.94 -23.62
C ASP A 273 -23.92 -43.54 -22.71
N HIS A 274 -24.39 -44.27 -21.71
CA HIS A 274 -23.57 -45.11 -20.85
C HIS A 274 -23.27 -46.42 -21.60
N PHE A 275 -22.07 -46.60 -22.14
CA PHE A 275 -21.72 -47.78 -22.93
C PHE A 275 -22.01 -49.06 -22.13
N ILE A 276 -21.46 -49.16 -20.93
CA ILE A 276 -21.90 -50.09 -19.88
C ILE A 276 -23.04 -49.41 -19.12
N CYS A 277 -24.25 -49.96 -19.24
CA CYS A 277 -25.44 -49.39 -18.62
C CYS A 277 -25.33 -49.36 -17.09
N LEU A 278 -25.79 -48.26 -16.47
CA LEU A 278 -25.79 -48.09 -15.01
C LEU A 278 -26.56 -49.19 -14.26
N ALA A 279 -27.46 -49.91 -14.92
CA ALA A 279 -28.20 -51.02 -14.33
C ALA A 279 -27.30 -52.22 -13.96
N THR A 280 -26.17 -52.39 -14.66
CA THR A 280 -25.18 -53.44 -14.38
C THR A 280 -24.45 -53.23 -13.05
N GLY A 281 -24.47 -52.01 -12.50
CA GLY A 281 -23.63 -51.67 -11.35
C GLY A 281 -22.14 -51.50 -11.69
N TYR A 282 -21.78 -51.28 -12.96
CA TYR A 282 -20.42 -50.97 -13.41
C TYR A 282 -20.38 -49.69 -14.27
N GLY A 283 -19.16 -49.24 -14.62
CA GLY A 283 -18.90 -48.08 -15.48
C GLY A 283 -19.13 -46.73 -14.79
N GLY A 284 -20.40 -46.36 -14.59
CA GLY A 284 -20.77 -45.02 -14.08
C GLY A 284 -20.80 -43.94 -15.16
N THR A 285 -21.01 -42.68 -14.75
CA THR A 285 -20.96 -41.52 -15.66
C THR A 285 -19.54 -40.95 -15.66
N THR A 286 -18.64 -41.59 -16.41
CA THR A 286 -17.22 -41.25 -16.52
C THR A 286 -16.84 -41.00 -17.98
N ILE A 287 -15.65 -40.44 -18.23
CA ILE A 287 -15.17 -40.28 -19.63
C ILE A 287 -14.98 -41.64 -20.32
N SER A 288 -14.59 -42.67 -19.57
CA SER A 288 -14.30 -44.01 -20.07
C SER A 288 -15.53 -44.89 -20.32
N ASN A 289 -16.74 -44.38 -20.05
CA ASN A 289 -17.99 -45.12 -20.22
C ASN A 289 -19.05 -44.35 -21.00
N MET A 290 -18.73 -43.17 -21.54
CA MET A 290 -19.73 -42.28 -22.14
C MET A 290 -19.44 -42.02 -23.61
N LEU A 291 -20.40 -42.30 -24.49
CA LEU A 291 -20.29 -42.04 -25.92
C LEU A 291 -21.48 -41.25 -26.46
N PRO A 292 -21.28 -40.29 -27.38
CA PRO A 292 -22.37 -39.64 -28.09
C PRO A 292 -22.93 -40.62 -29.11
N ILE A 293 -24.17 -41.07 -28.95
CA ILE A 293 -24.85 -41.88 -29.95
C ILE A 293 -26.19 -41.25 -30.32
N ALA A 294 -26.65 -41.55 -31.53
CA ALA A 294 -27.91 -41.04 -32.08
C ALA A 294 -29.07 -41.32 -31.11
N ALA A 295 -29.96 -40.36 -30.86
CA ALA A 295 -31.02 -40.47 -29.88
C ALA A 295 -31.88 -41.73 -30.05
N SER A 296 -32.26 -42.08 -31.27
CA SER A 296 -33.01 -43.29 -31.63
C SER A 296 -32.25 -44.57 -31.28
N LEU A 297 -30.94 -44.58 -31.48
CA LEU A 297 -30.06 -45.70 -31.12
C LEU A 297 -29.91 -45.82 -29.59
N ASN A 298 -29.74 -44.71 -28.88
CA ASN A 298 -29.72 -44.70 -27.42
C ASN A 298 -31.02 -45.26 -26.81
N ILE A 299 -32.16 -44.85 -27.36
CA ILE A 299 -33.48 -45.37 -26.93
C ILE A 299 -33.58 -46.87 -27.19
N SER A 300 -33.14 -47.34 -28.37
CA SER A 300 -33.13 -48.77 -28.72
C SER A 300 -32.17 -49.59 -27.83
N LYS A 301 -31.01 -49.04 -27.47
CA LYS A 301 -30.00 -49.70 -26.64
C LYS A 301 -30.48 -49.95 -25.21
N ASN A 302 -31.13 -48.96 -24.59
CA ASN A 302 -31.69 -49.08 -23.24
C ASN A 302 -30.70 -49.75 -22.23
N TYR A 303 -31.05 -50.94 -21.72
CA TYR A 303 -30.24 -51.71 -20.78
C TYR A 303 -29.53 -52.91 -21.44
N PHE A 304 -29.60 -53.06 -22.76
CA PHE A 304 -29.00 -54.20 -23.44
C PHE A 304 -27.46 -54.10 -23.44
N ASN A 305 -26.81 -55.27 -23.51
CA ASN A 305 -25.38 -55.35 -23.77
C ASN A 305 -25.08 -54.75 -25.15
N PRO A 306 -24.17 -53.75 -25.27
CA PRO A 306 -23.86 -53.11 -26.54
C PRO A 306 -23.46 -54.10 -27.64
N PHE A 307 -22.73 -55.17 -27.30
CA PHE A 307 -22.21 -56.12 -28.28
C PHE A 307 -23.28 -57.05 -28.85
N ASP A 308 -24.32 -57.36 -28.08
CA ASP A 308 -25.47 -58.15 -28.53
C ASP A 308 -26.48 -57.24 -29.23
N TRP A 309 -26.68 -56.05 -28.69
CA TRP A 309 -27.62 -55.06 -29.22
C TRP A 309 -27.30 -54.66 -30.67
N VAL A 310 -26.01 -54.42 -31.00
CA VAL A 310 -25.62 -54.06 -32.37
C VAL A 310 -25.80 -55.19 -33.39
N GLN A 311 -26.00 -56.43 -32.94
CA GLN A 311 -26.26 -57.57 -33.84
C GLN A 311 -27.72 -57.67 -34.27
N ARG A 312 -28.63 -56.98 -33.58
CA ARG A 312 -30.04 -56.94 -33.99
C ARG A 312 -30.17 -56.36 -35.39
N ARG A 313 -30.98 -56.99 -36.24
CA ARG A 313 -31.12 -56.64 -37.66
C ARG A 313 -31.43 -55.15 -37.90
N ASP A 314 -32.30 -54.57 -37.08
CA ASP A 314 -32.72 -53.16 -37.15
C ASP A 314 -31.60 -52.17 -36.78
N VAL A 315 -30.66 -52.59 -35.94
CA VAL A 315 -29.51 -51.78 -35.50
C VAL A 315 -28.32 -51.98 -36.42
N ALA A 316 -28.03 -53.23 -36.80
CA ALA A 316 -26.94 -53.59 -37.70
C ALA A 316 -27.06 -52.88 -39.05
N ALA A 317 -28.29 -52.70 -39.57
CA ALA A 317 -28.56 -51.96 -40.79
C ALA A 317 -28.18 -50.46 -40.71
N LYS A 318 -28.12 -49.90 -39.50
CA LYS A 318 -27.84 -48.48 -39.23
C LYS A 318 -26.40 -48.24 -38.72
N LEU A 319 -25.67 -49.29 -38.41
CA LEU A 319 -24.34 -49.23 -37.82
C LEU A 319 -23.28 -48.91 -38.89
N ASP A 320 -22.39 -47.96 -38.61
CA ASP A 320 -21.18 -47.78 -39.41
C ASP A 320 -20.02 -48.56 -38.77
N LYS A 321 -19.54 -49.61 -39.45
CA LYS A 321 -18.53 -50.53 -38.91
C LYS A 321 -17.22 -49.82 -38.55
N LYS A 322 -16.80 -48.81 -39.32
CA LYS A 322 -15.55 -48.07 -39.05
C LYS A 322 -15.70 -47.20 -37.81
N LYS A 323 -16.83 -46.50 -37.69
CA LYS A 323 -17.17 -45.72 -36.49
C LYS A 323 -17.28 -46.59 -35.24
N TRP A 324 -17.97 -47.74 -35.33
CA TRP A 324 -18.05 -48.71 -34.23
C TRP A 324 -16.66 -49.16 -33.76
N LEU A 325 -15.77 -49.54 -34.69
CA LEU A 325 -14.41 -49.95 -34.33
C LEU A 325 -13.61 -48.81 -33.68
N SER A 326 -13.77 -47.58 -34.19
CA SER A 326 -13.16 -46.38 -33.61
C SER A 326 -13.64 -46.11 -32.19
N ALA A 327 -14.95 -46.21 -31.94
CA ALA A 327 -15.54 -46.04 -30.62
C ALA A 327 -15.05 -47.10 -29.62
N LEU A 328 -14.92 -48.36 -30.05
CA LEU A 328 -14.36 -49.42 -29.22
C LEU A 328 -12.88 -49.20 -28.91
N LYS A 329 -12.08 -48.76 -29.89
CA LYS A 329 -10.68 -48.41 -29.67
C LYS A 329 -10.55 -47.27 -28.66
N TYR A 330 -11.35 -46.22 -28.81
CA TYR A 330 -11.40 -45.09 -27.89
C TYR A 330 -11.72 -45.51 -26.44
N LEU A 331 -12.77 -46.32 -26.26
CA LEU A 331 -13.14 -46.80 -24.92
C LEU A 331 -12.11 -47.80 -24.36
N GLY A 332 -11.54 -48.67 -25.20
CA GLY A 332 -10.46 -49.57 -24.79
C GLY A 332 -9.24 -48.80 -24.28
N GLU A 333 -8.77 -47.81 -25.03
CA GLU A 333 -7.64 -46.95 -24.63
C GLU A 333 -7.90 -46.22 -23.31
N LEU A 334 -9.11 -45.67 -23.11
CA LEU A 334 -9.48 -45.01 -21.85
C LEU A 334 -9.58 -45.95 -20.64
N ASN A 335 -9.74 -47.26 -20.87
CA ASN A 335 -9.78 -48.28 -19.83
C ASN A 335 -8.51 -49.14 -19.80
N GLU A 336 -7.46 -48.76 -20.54
CA GLU A 336 -6.19 -49.49 -20.64
C GLU A 336 -6.35 -50.96 -21.09
N MET A 337 -7.28 -51.19 -22.01
CA MET A 337 -7.62 -52.52 -22.55
C MET A 337 -7.55 -52.55 -24.07
N THR A 338 -7.15 -53.69 -24.62
CA THR A 338 -7.40 -53.99 -26.03
C THR A 338 -8.91 -54.08 -26.31
N ILE A 339 -9.32 -54.00 -27.58
CA ILE A 339 -10.74 -54.15 -27.96
C ILE A 339 -11.31 -55.50 -27.50
N LYS A 340 -10.49 -56.56 -27.51
CA LYS A 340 -10.89 -57.90 -27.09
C LYS A 340 -11.14 -57.95 -25.58
N GLU A 341 -10.17 -57.50 -24.78
CA GLU A 341 -10.30 -57.44 -23.32
C GLU A 341 -11.46 -56.54 -22.89
N TYR A 342 -11.63 -55.38 -23.54
CA TYR A 342 -12.73 -54.48 -23.24
C TYR A 342 -14.09 -55.13 -23.52
N ARG A 343 -14.21 -55.88 -24.62
CA ARG A 343 -15.42 -56.66 -24.91
C ARG A 343 -15.69 -57.71 -23.84
N GLU A 344 -14.68 -58.47 -23.44
CA GLU A 344 -14.79 -59.49 -22.39
C GLU A 344 -15.22 -58.87 -21.07
N TYR A 345 -14.64 -57.73 -20.68
CA TYR A 345 -15.01 -56.97 -19.49
C TYR A 345 -16.45 -56.47 -19.53
N VAL A 346 -16.89 -55.90 -20.66
CA VAL A 346 -18.28 -55.44 -20.82
C VAL A 346 -19.23 -56.62 -20.69
N ASN A 347 -18.98 -57.74 -21.39
CA ASN A 347 -19.80 -58.94 -21.27
C ASN A 347 -19.87 -59.44 -19.82
N TYR A 348 -18.73 -59.46 -19.11
CA TYR A 348 -18.69 -59.80 -17.69
C TYR A 348 -19.61 -58.90 -16.84
N CYS A 349 -19.60 -57.58 -17.08
CA CYS A 349 -20.46 -56.62 -16.35
C CYS A 349 -21.95 -56.93 -16.52
N TYR A 350 -22.35 -57.37 -17.72
CA TYR A 350 -23.75 -57.71 -18.02
C TYR A 350 -24.14 -59.10 -17.49
N SER A 351 -23.21 -60.06 -17.47
CA SER A 351 -23.44 -61.38 -16.88
C SER A 351 -23.40 -61.39 -15.35
N ASN A 352 -22.76 -60.41 -14.72
CA ASN A 352 -22.55 -60.35 -13.27
C ASN A 352 -22.99 -59.01 -12.65
N PRO A 353 -24.28 -58.60 -12.80
CA PRO A 353 -24.75 -57.30 -12.34
C PRO A 353 -24.62 -57.14 -10.82
N ARG A 354 -24.17 -55.96 -10.38
CA ARG A 354 -24.02 -55.60 -8.96
C ARG A 354 -25.18 -54.74 -8.48
N ASP A 355 -25.82 -55.15 -7.40
CA ASP A 355 -26.73 -54.29 -6.65
C ASP A 355 -25.97 -53.49 -5.59
N LEU A 356 -25.50 -52.30 -5.96
CA LEU A 356 -24.80 -51.38 -5.06
C LEU A 356 -25.73 -50.61 -4.11
N THR A 357 -27.05 -50.84 -4.20
CA THR A 357 -28.03 -50.16 -3.34
C THR A 357 -28.22 -50.87 -2.00
N LYS A 358 -27.93 -52.17 -1.95
CA LYS A 358 -27.85 -52.96 -0.71
C LYS A 358 -26.44 -52.78 -0.14
N VAL A 359 -26.37 -52.21 1.06
CA VAL A 359 -25.13 -52.19 1.84
C VAL A 359 -24.82 -53.64 2.18
N THR A 360 -23.80 -54.25 1.58
CA THR A 360 -23.18 -55.42 2.20
C THR A 360 -22.37 -54.91 3.38
N GLU A 361 -22.92 -55.09 4.58
CA GLU A 361 -22.17 -55.11 5.83
C GLU A 361 -21.14 -56.24 5.74
N GLN A 362 -20.02 -56.00 5.08
CA GLN A 362 -18.85 -56.86 5.17
C GLN A 362 -17.70 -56.14 4.46
N SER A 363 -16.90 -55.45 5.25
CA SER A 363 -15.43 -55.34 5.17
C SER A 363 -15.01 -54.27 6.18
N ASN A 364 -14.63 -54.72 7.38
CA ASN A 364 -13.83 -53.93 8.33
C ASN A 364 -12.47 -53.60 7.74
#